data_AF-A0A0F7VUL3-F1
#
_entry.id   AF-A0A0F7VUL3-F1
#
_cell.length_a   1.000
_cell.length_b   1.000
_cell.length_c   1.000
_cell.angle_alpha   90.00
_cell.angle_beta   90.00
_cell.angle_gamma   90.00
#
_symmetry.space_group_name_H-M   'P 1'
#
loop_
_entity.id
_entity.type
_entity.pdbx_description
1 polymer ?
#
loop_
_entity_poly.entity_id
_entity_poly.type
_entity_poly.pdbx_seq_one_letter_code
_entity_poly.pdbx_strand_id
1 'polypeptide(L)'
;MLLRVTTLITGATGFLGSRLLLGLLTRRGRHVTVLGRGTAAELRSRVLAILESLAGGEIGAPARSRLRCVAGDVTRPWLGLAPAVYGRLAREAEAVWHCAGDIALAGERERLFRTNVHGTERVLEFAGATAPGCRLVHLSTVAVAGGRREGVVAEEDLTDAFGFETHYDESKYRAERLVRDWARRLGRPVVVLRPGIVASDAAPREGLPGHPLRVLGDMIGTVARNGAPGIPPAASLRREGTGLRLRLRVPADAEFNIVPDGHATEAMLRIGHDTAEDGGGVRTCHIVHPRETPMRLIVDAIEAHHPGLALDCVDALPDPTPAERFVADHLPGFLSYCHHRRLYGRERAVERTGGLPDPAPIDRDYLARAMGFAGAVPHAGDRATADT
;
A
#
# COMPACT_ATOMS: atom_id res chain seq x y z
N MET A 1 18.85 -31.24 14.79
CA MET A 1 17.62 -30.92 14.02
C MET A 1 17.67 -29.42 13.73
N LEU A 2 18.04 -29.02 12.51
CA LEU A 2 18.13 -27.60 12.14
C LEU A 2 16.75 -26.95 12.37
N LEU A 3 16.68 -25.97 13.26
CA LEU A 3 15.45 -25.24 13.58
C LEU A 3 14.91 -24.62 12.29
N ARG A 4 13.72 -25.08 11.88
CA ARG A 4 13.00 -24.51 10.74
C ARG A 4 12.46 -23.14 11.16
N VAL A 5 13.27 -22.11 10.96
CA VAL A 5 12.86 -20.73 11.25
C VAL A 5 11.51 -20.45 10.58
N THR A 6 10.50 -20.13 11.38
CA THR A 6 9.12 -19.97 10.91
C THR A 6 8.72 -18.50 11.02
N THR A 7 8.26 -17.94 9.90
CA THR A 7 7.71 -16.58 9.84
C THR A 7 6.19 -16.64 9.92
N LEU A 8 5.59 -15.91 10.86
CA LEU A 8 4.15 -15.65 10.86
C LEU A 8 3.88 -14.34 10.12
N ILE A 9 2.93 -14.32 9.18
CA ILE A 9 2.53 -13.11 8.46
C ILE A 9 1.02 -12.89 8.56
N THR A 10 0.64 -11.64 8.85
CA THR A 10 -0.74 -11.16 8.75
C THR A 10 -0.89 -10.27 7.52
N GLY A 11 -2.10 -10.17 6.95
CA GLY A 11 -2.33 -9.31 5.79
C GLY A 11 -1.78 -9.85 4.47
N ALA A 12 -1.44 -11.14 4.41
CA ALA A 12 -0.86 -11.77 3.23
C ALA A 12 -1.79 -11.85 2.01
N THR A 13 -3.07 -11.52 2.16
CA THR A 13 -4.04 -11.41 1.07
C THR A 13 -4.23 -9.97 0.59
N GLY A 14 -3.51 -9.00 1.19
CA GLY A 14 -3.48 -7.60 0.76
C GLY A 14 -2.36 -7.34 -0.25
N PHE A 15 -2.35 -6.13 -0.83
CA PHE A 15 -1.45 -5.76 -1.94
C PHE A 15 0.04 -5.97 -1.67
N LEU A 16 0.57 -5.36 -0.60
CA LEU A 16 1.96 -5.53 -0.20
C LEU A 16 2.20 -6.90 0.46
N GLY A 17 1.29 -7.33 1.34
CA GLY A 17 1.46 -8.56 2.10
C GLY A 17 1.57 -9.81 1.24
N SER A 18 0.87 -9.88 0.11
CA SER A 18 0.96 -11.02 -0.83
C SER A 18 2.29 -11.07 -1.57
N ARG A 19 2.85 -9.92 -1.94
CA ARG A 19 4.18 -9.80 -2.58
C ARG A 19 5.30 -10.16 -1.62
N LEU A 20 5.19 -9.69 -0.37
CA LEU A 20 6.11 -10.07 0.71
C LEU A 20 6.04 -11.57 0.97
N LEU A 21 4.84 -12.16 1.04
CA LEU A 21 4.66 -13.61 1.16
C LEU A 21 5.33 -14.36 0.01
N LEU A 22 5.10 -13.93 -1.24
CA LEU A 22 5.72 -14.55 -2.41
C LEU A 22 7.24 -14.55 -2.28
N GLY A 23 7.85 -13.40 -1.96
CA GLY A 23 9.29 -13.27 -1.79
C GLY A 23 9.86 -14.11 -0.65
N LEU A 24 9.17 -14.17 0.50
CA LEU A 24 9.57 -15.03 1.63
C LEU A 24 9.54 -16.52 1.26
N LEU A 25 8.56 -16.96 0.47
CA LEU A 25 8.41 -18.35 0.04
C LEU A 25 9.37 -18.74 -1.08
N THR A 26 9.61 -17.88 -2.07
CA THR A 26 10.34 -18.25 -3.30
C THR A 26 11.81 -17.84 -3.27
N ARG A 27 12.12 -16.64 -2.78
CA ARG A 27 13.49 -16.09 -2.78
C ARG A 27 14.26 -16.48 -1.52
N ARG A 28 13.58 -16.56 -0.38
CA ARG A 28 14.20 -16.85 0.93
C ARG A 28 14.00 -18.27 1.40
N GLY A 29 13.04 -18.96 0.78
CA GLY A 29 12.76 -20.34 1.06
C GLY A 29 12.33 -20.66 2.48
N ARG A 30 11.66 -19.72 3.16
CA ARG A 30 11.24 -19.85 4.56
C ARG A 30 9.95 -20.63 4.69
N HIS A 31 9.76 -21.30 5.83
CA HIS A 31 8.43 -21.70 6.26
C HIS A 31 7.65 -20.46 6.67
N VAL A 32 6.47 -20.28 6.07
CA VAL A 32 5.61 -19.13 6.33
C VAL A 32 4.24 -19.60 6.76
N THR A 33 3.82 -19.15 7.94
CA THR A 33 2.46 -19.30 8.45
C THR A 33 1.68 -18.03 8.17
N VAL A 34 0.69 -18.13 7.29
CA VAL A 34 -0.27 -17.06 7.03
C VAL A 34 -1.40 -17.16 8.03
N LEU A 35 -1.64 -16.07 8.76
CA LEU A 35 -2.82 -15.89 9.59
C LEU A 35 -3.83 -15.01 8.84
N GLY A 36 -5.06 -15.49 8.65
CA GLY A 36 -6.10 -14.75 7.95
C GLY A 36 -7.51 -15.30 8.15
N ARG A 37 -8.50 -14.52 7.70
CA ARG A 37 -9.92 -14.80 7.92
C ARG A 37 -10.45 -15.92 7.01
N GLY A 38 -11.55 -16.55 7.45
CA GLY A 38 -12.18 -17.72 6.82
C GLY A 38 -11.66 -19.03 7.41
N THR A 39 -12.05 -20.15 6.83
CA THR A 39 -11.46 -21.45 7.18
C THR A 39 -10.02 -21.55 6.64
N ALA A 40 -9.22 -22.46 7.20
CA ALA A 40 -7.83 -22.66 6.75
C ALA A 40 -7.76 -23.08 5.26
N ALA A 41 -8.74 -23.84 4.77
CA ALA A 41 -8.83 -24.27 3.39
C ALA A 41 -9.15 -23.10 2.46
N GLU A 42 -10.18 -22.29 2.76
CA GLU A 42 -10.53 -21.10 1.96
C GLU A 42 -9.40 -20.09 1.93
N LEU A 43 -8.75 -19.84 3.08
CA LEU A 43 -7.59 -18.97 3.16
C LEU A 43 -6.44 -19.50 2.29
N ARG A 44 -6.17 -20.80 2.34
CA ARG A 44 -5.13 -21.43 1.51
C ARG A 44 -5.43 -21.26 0.02
N SER A 45 -6.64 -21.57 -0.42
CA SER A 45 -7.04 -21.43 -1.83
C SER A 45 -6.89 -19.99 -2.30
N ARG A 46 -7.38 -19.01 -1.51
CA ARG A 46 -7.24 -17.59 -1.82
C ARG A 46 -5.78 -17.13 -1.89
N VAL A 47 -4.95 -17.56 -0.94
CA VAL A 47 -3.52 -17.23 -0.93
C VAL A 47 -2.83 -17.82 -2.16
N LEU A 48 -3.08 -19.09 -2.49
CA LEU A 48 -2.47 -19.73 -3.66
C LEU A 48 -2.85 -19.02 -4.96
N ALA A 49 -4.13 -18.71 -5.16
CA ALA A 49 -4.59 -17.99 -6.35
C ALA A 49 -3.88 -16.62 -6.50
N ILE A 50 -3.74 -15.86 -5.40
CA ILE A 50 -3.00 -14.59 -5.43
C ILE A 50 -1.53 -14.81 -5.77
N LEU A 51 -0.87 -15.80 -5.15
CA LEU A 51 0.54 -16.09 -5.38
C LEU A 51 0.82 -16.54 -6.82
N GLU A 52 -0.05 -17.37 -7.39
CA GLU A 52 0.07 -17.88 -8.75
C GLU A 52 -0.18 -16.76 -9.77
N SER A 53 -1.16 -15.90 -9.50
CA SER A 53 -1.39 -14.69 -10.28
C SER A 53 -0.21 -13.73 -10.21
N LEU A 54 0.45 -13.55 -9.07
CA LEU A 54 1.67 -12.73 -8.97
C LEU A 54 2.89 -13.38 -9.67
N ALA A 55 3.02 -14.70 -9.60
CA ALA A 55 4.11 -15.44 -10.20
C ALA A 55 3.96 -15.63 -11.73
N GLY A 56 2.77 -15.37 -12.28
CA GLY A 56 2.48 -15.63 -13.70
C GLY A 56 2.32 -17.11 -14.02
N GLY A 57 1.99 -17.94 -13.03
CA GLY A 57 1.86 -19.39 -13.17
C GLY A 57 1.91 -20.11 -11.83
N GLU A 58 1.93 -21.45 -11.87
CA GLU A 58 1.96 -22.26 -10.65
C GLU A 58 3.21 -21.98 -9.81
N ILE A 59 3.03 -21.71 -8.51
CA ILE A 59 4.16 -21.68 -7.59
C ILE A 59 4.70 -23.09 -7.36
N GLY A 60 6.02 -23.24 -7.45
CA GLY A 60 6.67 -24.55 -7.36
C GLY A 60 6.37 -25.32 -6.06
N ALA A 61 6.39 -26.66 -6.13
CA ALA A 61 6.12 -27.54 -5.00
C ALA A 61 6.91 -27.20 -3.70
N PRO A 62 8.20 -26.79 -3.77
CA PRO A 62 8.93 -26.33 -2.58
C PRO A 62 8.32 -25.10 -1.89
N ALA A 63 7.77 -24.15 -2.66
CA ALA A 63 7.09 -22.99 -2.07
C ALA A 63 5.75 -23.40 -1.42
N ARG A 64 4.98 -24.26 -2.09
CA ARG A 64 3.69 -24.77 -1.59
C ARG A 64 3.83 -25.57 -0.29
N SER A 65 4.90 -26.36 -0.14
CA SER A 65 5.17 -27.16 1.07
C SER A 65 5.62 -26.33 2.28
N ARG A 66 6.13 -25.12 2.02
CA ARG A 66 6.54 -24.16 3.05
C ARG A 66 5.40 -23.27 3.55
N LEU A 67 4.31 -23.18 2.80
CA LEU A 67 3.13 -22.39 3.14
C LEU A 67 2.19 -23.16 4.08
N ARG A 68 1.99 -22.62 5.28
CA ARG A 68 0.92 -23.00 6.21
C ARG A 68 -0.10 -21.89 6.30
N CYS A 69 -1.39 -22.23 6.36
CA CYS A 69 -2.47 -21.26 6.55
C CYS A 69 -3.22 -21.58 7.85
N VAL A 70 -3.47 -20.56 8.66
CA VAL A 70 -4.19 -20.65 9.92
C VAL A 70 -5.34 -19.64 9.90
N ALA A 71 -6.54 -20.15 10.16
CA ALA A 71 -7.73 -19.32 10.31
C ALA A 71 -7.62 -18.47 11.59
N GLY A 72 -7.77 -17.16 11.44
CA GLY A 72 -7.77 -16.22 12.55
C GLY A 72 -8.14 -14.81 12.12
N ASP A 73 -8.29 -13.92 13.09
CA ASP A 73 -8.67 -12.53 12.87
C ASP A 73 -7.94 -11.65 13.87
N VAL A 74 -7.14 -10.70 13.35
CA VAL A 74 -6.38 -9.77 14.18
C VAL A 74 -7.28 -8.90 15.05
N THR A 75 -8.56 -8.73 14.72
CA THR A 75 -9.51 -7.92 15.51
C THR A 75 -10.07 -8.68 16.73
N ARG A 76 -9.84 -9.99 16.83
CA ARG A 76 -10.37 -10.84 17.91
C ARG A 76 -9.33 -11.11 18.99
N PRO A 77 -9.73 -11.29 20.27
CA PRO A 77 -8.84 -11.75 21.32
C PRO A 77 -8.08 -13.01 20.90
N TRP A 78 -6.81 -13.14 21.30
CA TRP A 78 -5.95 -14.26 20.91
C TRP A 78 -5.88 -14.48 19.40
N LEU A 79 -6.06 -13.42 18.61
CA LEU A 79 -6.14 -13.46 17.15
C LEU A 79 -7.25 -14.38 16.61
N GLY A 80 -8.29 -14.64 17.41
CA GLY A 80 -9.36 -15.59 17.09
C GLY A 80 -8.93 -17.07 17.13
N LEU A 81 -7.78 -17.37 17.74
CA LEU A 81 -7.23 -18.72 17.82
C LEU A 81 -7.64 -19.42 19.11
N ALA A 82 -7.74 -20.76 19.04
CA ALA A 82 -7.80 -21.56 20.25
C ALA A 82 -6.48 -21.44 21.04
N PRO A 83 -6.50 -21.44 22.39
CA PRO A 83 -5.30 -21.24 23.22
C PRO A 83 -4.13 -22.18 22.87
N ALA A 84 -4.43 -23.46 22.61
CA ALA A 84 -3.41 -24.43 22.21
C ALA A 84 -2.74 -24.11 20.86
N VAL A 85 -3.51 -23.57 19.90
CA VAL A 85 -2.98 -23.14 18.59
C VAL A 85 -2.15 -21.87 18.76
N TYR A 86 -2.64 -20.91 19.52
CA TYR A 86 -1.94 -19.66 19.83
C TYR A 86 -0.58 -19.94 20.48
N GLY A 87 -0.55 -20.71 21.57
CA GLY A 87 0.69 -21.02 22.30
C GLY A 87 1.68 -21.85 21.48
N ARG A 88 1.20 -22.73 20.61
CA ARG A 88 2.08 -23.45 19.66
C ARG A 88 2.69 -22.49 18.64
N LEU A 89 1.88 -21.65 17.98
CA LEU A 89 2.40 -20.69 17.00
C LEU A 89 3.37 -19.70 17.62
N ALA A 90 3.11 -19.25 18.85
CA ALA A 90 4.00 -18.33 19.55
C ALA A 90 5.38 -18.95 19.84
N ARG A 91 5.42 -20.24 20.18
CA ARG A 91 6.69 -20.99 20.36
C ARG A 91 7.43 -21.26 19.05
N GLU A 92 6.70 -21.44 17.95
CA GLU A 92 7.29 -21.73 16.62
C GLU A 92 7.79 -20.47 15.90
N ALA A 93 7.20 -19.31 16.17
CA ALA A 93 7.49 -18.08 15.43
C ALA A 93 8.83 -17.45 15.82
N GLU A 94 9.69 -17.26 14.82
CA GLU A 94 10.97 -16.56 14.95
C GLU A 94 10.93 -15.14 14.33
N ALA A 95 9.94 -14.88 13.48
CA ALA A 95 9.61 -13.55 13.02
C ALA A 95 8.10 -13.39 12.83
N VAL A 96 7.58 -12.22 13.17
CA VAL A 96 6.18 -11.82 12.94
C VAL A 96 6.15 -10.63 11.99
N TRP A 97 5.56 -10.82 10.81
CA TRP A 97 5.32 -9.77 9.83
C TRP A 97 3.88 -9.27 9.97
N HIS A 98 3.71 -8.12 10.58
CA HIS A 98 2.41 -7.48 10.72
C HIS A 98 2.13 -6.55 9.54
N CYS A 99 1.53 -7.11 8.48
CA CYS A 99 1.12 -6.36 7.29
C CYS A 99 -0.40 -6.14 7.21
N ALA A 100 -1.19 -6.71 8.13
CA ALA A 100 -2.62 -6.46 8.17
C ALA A 100 -2.90 -5.00 8.54
N GLY A 101 -3.65 -4.32 7.69
CA GLY A 101 -4.12 -2.97 7.91
C GLY A 101 -5.24 -2.63 6.95
N ASP A 102 -6.17 -1.81 7.41
CA ASP A 102 -7.23 -1.20 6.62
C ASP A 102 -6.74 0.15 6.12
N ILE A 103 -6.79 0.33 4.80
CA ILE A 103 -6.19 1.48 4.09
C ILE A 103 -7.25 2.41 3.47
N ALA A 104 -8.53 2.21 3.82
CA ALA A 104 -9.61 3.03 3.29
C ALA A 104 -9.47 4.48 3.81
N LEU A 105 -8.94 5.38 2.97
CA LEU A 105 -8.71 6.78 3.33
C LEU A 105 -10.00 7.53 3.69
N ALA A 106 -11.12 7.14 3.08
CA ALA A 106 -12.47 7.60 3.41
C ALA A 106 -13.25 6.62 4.32
N GLY A 107 -12.54 5.70 4.98
CA GLY A 107 -13.13 4.69 5.84
C GLY A 107 -13.64 5.27 7.16
N GLU A 108 -14.69 4.66 7.71
CA GLU A 108 -15.18 4.98 9.05
C GLU A 108 -14.10 4.80 10.11
N ARG A 109 -13.99 5.78 11.02
CA ARG A 109 -12.99 5.78 12.10
C ARG A 109 -12.98 4.47 12.87
N GLU A 110 -14.15 3.99 13.31
CA GLU A 110 -14.24 2.78 14.14
C GLU A 110 -13.72 1.55 13.41
N ARG A 111 -14.06 1.39 12.13
CA ARG A 111 -13.58 0.29 11.28
C ARG A 111 -12.07 0.31 11.12
N LEU A 112 -11.49 1.49 10.85
CA LEU A 112 -10.04 1.69 10.72
C LEU A 112 -9.33 1.37 12.05
N PHE A 113 -9.79 1.92 13.16
CA PHE A 113 -9.17 1.74 14.48
C PHE A 113 -9.26 0.30 14.97
N ARG A 114 -10.40 -0.37 14.73
CA ARG A 114 -10.57 -1.78 15.07
C ARG A 114 -9.52 -2.68 14.40
N THR A 115 -9.16 -2.40 13.16
CA THR A 115 -8.17 -3.19 12.43
C THR A 115 -6.76 -2.73 12.73
N ASN A 116 -6.50 -1.43 12.61
CA ASN A 116 -5.15 -0.87 12.62
C ASN A 116 -4.61 -0.71 14.04
N VAL A 117 -5.43 -0.27 15.00
CA VAL A 117 -4.99 -0.03 16.38
C VAL A 117 -5.19 -1.29 17.20
N HIS A 118 -6.44 -1.68 17.40
CA HIS A 118 -6.81 -2.85 18.21
C HIS A 118 -6.24 -4.15 17.65
N GLY A 119 -6.17 -4.27 16.32
CA GLY A 119 -5.52 -5.42 15.67
C GLY A 119 -4.01 -5.47 15.90
N THR A 120 -3.33 -4.32 15.88
CA THR A 120 -1.92 -4.24 16.25
C THR A 120 -1.70 -4.60 17.71
N GLU A 121 -2.54 -4.14 18.66
CA GLU A 121 -2.44 -4.53 20.07
C GLU A 121 -2.45 -6.05 20.25
N ARG A 122 -3.40 -6.75 19.61
CA ARG A 122 -3.51 -8.21 19.70
C ARG A 122 -2.32 -8.93 19.05
N VAL A 123 -1.74 -8.36 18.00
CA VAL A 123 -0.52 -8.88 17.40
C VAL A 123 0.69 -8.65 18.31
N LEU A 124 0.74 -7.53 19.05
CA LEU A 124 1.77 -7.26 20.05
C LEU A 124 1.65 -8.19 21.27
N GLU A 125 0.43 -8.54 21.69
CA GLU A 125 0.19 -9.58 22.69
C GLU A 125 0.76 -10.92 22.21
N PHE A 126 0.46 -11.33 20.97
CA PHE A 126 1.03 -12.55 20.37
C PHE A 126 2.55 -12.50 20.29
N ALA A 127 3.12 -11.40 19.81
CA ALA A 127 4.56 -11.20 19.74
C ALA A 127 5.20 -11.27 21.15
N GLY A 128 4.54 -10.77 22.19
CA GLY A 128 4.99 -10.86 23.58
C GLY A 128 5.05 -12.29 24.12
N ALA A 129 4.21 -13.19 23.60
CA ALA A 129 4.21 -14.62 23.94
C ALA A 129 5.29 -15.44 23.19
N THR A 130 5.98 -14.84 22.20
CA THR A 130 7.08 -15.50 21.48
C THR A 130 8.41 -15.39 22.22
N ALA A 131 9.40 -16.20 21.81
CA ALA A 131 10.76 -16.12 22.35
C ALA A 131 11.33 -14.69 22.26
N PRO A 132 12.13 -14.21 23.25
CA PRO A 132 12.67 -12.84 23.29
C PRO A 132 13.33 -12.34 21.99
N GLY A 133 14.01 -13.23 21.27
CA GLY A 133 14.68 -12.92 20.00
C GLY A 133 13.76 -12.90 18.77
N CYS A 134 12.47 -13.23 18.91
CA CYS A 134 11.54 -13.21 17.78
C CYS A 134 11.28 -11.76 17.35
N ARG A 135 11.61 -11.48 16.09
CA ARG A 135 11.54 -10.15 15.49
C ARG A 135 10.12 -9.79 15.11
N LEU A 136 9.71 -8.56 15.39
CA LEU A 136 8.50 -7.99 14.81
C LEU A 136 8.85 -7.05 13.65
N VAL A 137 8.30 -7.32 12.47
CA VAL A 137 8.34 -6.43 11.31
C VAL A 137 6.95 -5.83 11.15
N HIS A 138 6.82 -4.54 11.43
CA HIS A 138 5.56 -3.80 11.34
C HIS A 138 5.51 -2.99 10.05
N LEU A 139 4.50 -3.23 9.21
CA LEU A 139 4.23 -2.43 8.03
C LEU A 139 3.39 -1.20 8.43
N SER A 140 4.07 -0.07 8.55
CA SER A 140 3.49 1.25 8.78
C SER A 140 3.29 1.97 7.43
N THR A 141 3.43 3.30 7.40
CA THR A 141 3.31 4.16 6.22
C THR A 141 3.95 5.50 6.51
N VAL A 142 4.42 6.24 5.49
CA VAL A 142 4.85 7.63 5.67
C VAL A 142 3.70 8.57 6.08
N ALA A 143 2.45 8.15 5.87
CA ALA A 143 1.26 8.91 6.27
C ALA A 143 1.14 9.11 7.79
N VAL A 144 1.91 8.41 8.62
CA VAL A 144 2.00 8.68 10.07
C VAL A 144 2.56 10.06 10.41
N ALA A 145 3.12 10.78 9.43
CA ALA A 145 3.47 12.20 9.55
C ALA A 145 2.23 13.13 9.65
N GLY A 146 1.02 12.59 9.48
CA GLY A 146 -0.23 13.28 9.80
C GLY A 146 -0.45 14.54 8.98
N GLY A 147 -0.72 15.67 9.64
CA GLY A 147 -0.94 16.98 9.03
C GLY A 147 0.31 17.83 8.81
N ARG A 148 1.52 17.28 8.97
CA ARG A 148 2.78 18.03 8.77
C ARG A 148 2.92 18.46 7.32
N ARG A 149 2.65 19.70 6.93
CA ARG A 149 2.60 20.04 5.49
C ARG A 149 3.95 20.04 4.79
N GLU A 150 5.02 20.43 5.47
CA GLU A 150 6.30 20.72 4.80
C GLU A 150 7.53 20.21 5.56
N GLY A 151 8.66 20.17 4.85
CA GLY A 151 9.99 19.89 5.39
C GLY A 151 10.41 18.42 5.32
N VAL A 152 11.55 18.12 5.95
CA VAL A 152 12.11 16.76 5.98
C VAL A 152 11.53 15.96 7.14
N VAL A 153 10.92 14.82 6.84
CA VAL A 153 10.48 13.82 7.82
C VAL A 153 11.59 12.78 7.95
N ALA A 154 12.30 12.81 9.08
CA ALA A 154 13.34 11.83 9.38
C ALA A 154 12.74 10.46 9.72
N GLU A 155 13.51 9.39 9.58
CA GLU A 155 13.01 8.02 9.81
C GLU A 155 12.59 7.78 11.27
N GLU A 156 13.22 8.46 12.22
CA GLU A 156 12.87 8.43 13.65
C GLU A 156 11.60 9.24 13.99
N ASP A 157 11.21 10.20 13.16
CA ASP A 157 10.11 11.13 13.44
C ASP A 157 8.80 10.37 13.65
N LEU A 158 8.15 10.60 14.79
CA LEU A 158 6.77 10.16 15.03
C LEU A 158 6.13 11.14 16.01
N THR A 159 5.33 12.08 15.50
CA THR A 159 4.67 13.13 16.28
C THR A 159 3.24 13.37 15.82
N ASP A 160 2.35 13.71 16.74
CA ASP A 160 0.97 14.13 16.49
C ASP A 160 0.80 15.67 16.58
N ALA A 161 1.89 16.42 16.73
CA ALA A 161 1.88 17.88 16.89
C ALA A 161 1.21 18.63 15.72
N PHE A 162 1.10 17.99 14.55
CA PHE A 162 0.48 18.57 13.35
C PHE A 162 -0.95 18.08 13.10
N GLY A 163 -1.52 17.27 13.99
CA GLY A 163 -2.80 16.60 13.75
C GLY A 163 -2.72 15.57 12.62
N PHE A 164 -3.86 15.22 12.02
CA PHE A 164 -4.00 14.18 11.00
C PHE A 164 -4.94 14.65 9.89
N GLU A 165 -4.66 14.30 8.63
CA GLU A 165 -5.55 14.62 7.50
C GLU A 165 -6.72 13.62 7.43
N THR A 166 -6.45 12.36 7.76
CA THR A 166 -7.43 11.28 7.69
C THR A 166 -7.45 10.44 8.96
N HIS A 167 -8.56 9.74 9.19
CA HIS A 167 -8.63 8.72 10.24
C HIS A 167 -7.65 7.56 9.99
N TYR A 168 -7.27 7.32 8.73
CA TYR A 168 -6.25 6.32 8.39
C TYR A 168 -4.89 6.72 8.98
N ASP A 169 -4.45 7.97 8.77
CA ASP A 169 -3.19 8.50 9.30
C ASP A 169 -3.11 8.32 10.82
N GLU A 170 -4.16 8.76 11.51
CA GLU A 170 -4.23 8.66 12.96
C GLU A 170 -4.18 7.20 13.41
N SER A 171 -4.95 6.31 12.76
CA SER A 171 -4.98 4.90 13.13
C SER A 171 -3.60 4.23 12.96
N LYS A 172 -2.85 4.58 11.90
CA LYS A 172 -1.50 4.05 11.64
C LYS A 172 -0.47 4.66 12.58
N TYR A 173 -0.59 5.95 12.89
CA TYR A 173 0.24 6.62 13.90
C TYR A 173 0.08 5.97 15.28
N ARG A 174 -1.16 5.75 15.72
CA ARG A 174 -1.48 5.11 17.01
C ARG A 174 -0.94 3.68 17.06
N ALA A 175 -1.12 2.90 15.99
CA ALA A 175 -0.58 1.56 15.86
C ALA A 175 0.96 1.55 15.98
N GLU A 176 1.65 2.45 15.29
CA GLU A 176 3.10 2.53 15.36
C GLU A 176 3.61 2.96 16.75
N ARG A 177 2.90 3.87 17.43
CA ARG A 177 3.20 4.21 18.83
C ARG A 177 3.11 3.00 19.75
N LEU A 178 2.06 2.20 19.64
CA LEU A 178 1.91 0.97 20.42
C LEU A 178 3.07 0.01 20.17
N VAL A 179 3.47 -0.15 18.91
CA VAL A 179 4.63 -0.97 18.52
C VAL A 179 5.92 -0.45 19.17
N ARG A 180 6.15 0.86 19.13
CA ARG A 180 7.34 1.49 19.74
C ARG A 180 7.35 1.37 21.26
N ASP A 181 6.21 1.59 21.90
CA ASP A 181 6.08 1.49 23.35
C ASP A 181 6.25 0.05 23.83
N TRP A 182 5.67 -0.91 23.12
CA TRP A 182 5.87 -2.33 23.37
C TRP A 182 7.33 -2.76 23.24
N ALA A 183 8.01 -2.33 22.17
CA ALA A 183 9.42 -2.65 21.93
C ALA A 183 10.33 -2.11 23.03
N ARG A 184 10.15 -0.84 23.41
CA ARG A 184 10.91 -0.19 24.49
C ARG A 184 10.68 -0.89 25.83
N ARG A 185 9.42 -1.16 26.18
CA ARG A 185 9.05 -1.75 27.47
C ARG A 185 9.57 -3.19 27.65
N LEU A 186 9.59 -3.97 26.58
CA LEU A 186 9.95 -5.39 26.63
C LEU A 186 11.35 -5.69 26.07
N GLY A 187 12.10 -4.68 25.63
CA GLY A 187 13.43 -4.85 25.02
C GLY A 187 13.40 -5.67 23.73
N ARG A 188 12.30 -5.58 22.95
CA ARG A 188 12.07 -6.46 21.79
C ARG A 188 12.64 -5.88 20.49
N PRO A 189 13.16 -6.73 19.59
CA PRO A 189 13.61 -6.33 18.27
C PRO A 189 12.43 -5.98 17.35
N VAL A 190 12.40 -4.74 16.84
CA VAL A 190 11.37 -4.25 15.92
C VAL A 190 11.97 -3.54 14.71
N VAL A 191 11.45 -3.88 13.54
CA VAL A 191 11.55 -3.05 12.33
C VAL A 191 10.19 -2.48 11.97
N VAL A 192 10.16 -1.16 11.76
CA VAL A 192 9.04 -0.43 11.20
C VAL A 192 9.37 -0.06 9.77
N LEU A 193 8.55 -0.49 8.82
CA LEU A 193 8.66 -0.17 7.40
C LEU A 193 7.58 0.86 7.05
N ARG A 194 7.96 2.05 6.59
CA ARG A 194 7.03 3.12 6.20
C ARG A 194 7.12 3.37 4.70
N PRO A 195 6.31 2.69 3.88
CA PRO A 195 6.25 3.01 2.47
C PRO A 195 5.53 4.33 2.17
N GLY A 196 5.93 4.95 1.05
CA GLY A 196 5.10 5.89 0.30
C GLY A 196 3.87 5.23 -0.34
N ILE A 197 3.32 5.83 -1.38
CA ILE A 197 2.24 5.24 -2.17
C ILE A 197 2.83 4.12 -3.02
N VAL A 198 2.61 2.87 -2.62
CA VAL A 198 3.08 1.74 -3.42
C VAL A 198 2.10 1.44 -4.55
N ALA A 199 2.59 1.39 -5.78
CA ALA A 199 1.80 1.10 -6.98
C ALA A 199 2.42 -0.03 -7.79
N SER A 200 1.62 -0.67 -8.64
CA SER A 200 2.09 -1.64 -9.63
C SER A 200 1.57 -1.21 -10.99
N ASP A 201 2.40 -1.30 -12.02
CA ASP A 201 1.99 -1.09 -13.42
C ASP A 201 1.71 -2.40 -14.15
N ALA A 202 1.67 -3.52 -13.41
CA ALA A 202 1.26 -4.80 -13.95
C ALA A 202 -0.21 -4.75 -14.43
N ALA A 203 -0.47 -5.46 -15.52
CA ALA A 203 -1.83 -5.60 -16.04
C ALA A 203 -2.77 -6.11 -14.93
N PRO A 204 -4.00 -5.55 -14.82
CA PRO A 204 -4.96 -6.01 -13.83
C PRO A 204 -5.26 -7.48 -14.05
N ARG A 205 -5.20 -8.27 -12.98
CA ARG A 205 -5.58 -9.68 -12.95
C ARG A 205 -6.66 -9.87 -11.92
N GLU A 206 -7.67 -10.63 -12.28
CA GLU A 206 -8.78 -10.95 -11.39
C GLU A 206 -8.26 -11.57 -10.08
N GLY A 207 -8.87 -11.18 -8.97
CA GLY A 207 -8.51 -11.69 -7.64
C GLY A 207 -7.23 -11.11 -7.03
N LEU A 208 -6.45 -10.29 -7.75
CA LEU A 208 -5.35 -9.56 -7.11
C LEU A 208 -5.87 -8.38 -6.29
N PRO A 209 -5.36 -8.19 -5.06
CA PRO A 209 -5.68 -7.00 -4.28
C PRO A 209 -5.21 -5.74 -5.00
N GLY A 210 -6.06 -4.72 -5.06
CA GLY A 210 -5.75 -3.42 -5.66
C GLY A 210 -4.81 -2.56 -4.79
N HIS A 211 -4.29 -1.49 -5.39
CA HIS A 211 -3.49 -0.44 -4.74
C HIS A 211 -4.14 0.94 -4.97
N PRO A 212 -3.70 2.01 -4.28
CA PRO A 212 -4.40 3.31 -4.32
C PRO A 212 -4.62 3.87 -5.74
N LEU A 213 -3.61 3.82 -6.62
CA LEU A 213 -3.78 4.28 -8.01
C LEU A 213 -4.77 3.44 -8.81
N ARG A 214 -4.85 2.12 -8.56
CA ARG A 214 -5.86 1.27 -9.19
C ARG A 214 -7.27 1.69 -8.76
N VAL A 215 -7.47 1.93 -7.47
CA VAL A 215 -8.75 2.40 -6.94
C VAL A 215 -9.16 3.73 -7.58
N LEU A 216 -8.23 4.68 -7.71
CA LEU A 216 -8.47 5.94 -8.40
C LEU A 216 -8.90 5.71 -9.86
N GLY A 217 -8.19 4.87 -10.59
CA GLY A 217 -8.53 4.54 -11.97
C GLY A 217 -9.88 3.84 -12.14
N ASP A 218 -10.23 2.93 -11.22
CA ASP A 218 -11.53 2.25 -11.22
C ASP A 218 -12.68 3.23 -10.93
N MET A 219 -12.46 4.21 -10.03
CA MET A 219 -13.42 5.30 -9.78
C MET A 219 -13.61 6.16 -11.01
N ILE A 220 -12.53 6.62 -11.65
CA ILE A 220 -12.57 7.42 -12.88
C ILE A 220 -13.29 6.64 -13.99
N GLY A 221 -12.94 5.37 -14.18
CA GLY A 221 -13.56 4.49 -15.18
C GLY A 221 -15.07 4.31 -14.93
N THR A 222 -15.49 4.25 -13.67
CA THR A 222 -16.92 4.15 -13.30
C THR A 222 -17.66 5.45 -13.62
N VAL A 223 -17.10 6.61 -13.28
CA VAL A 223 -17.67 7.93 -13.62
C VAL A 223 -17.70 8.12 -15.14
N ALA A 224 -16.65 7.74 -15.86
CA ALA A 224 -16.60 7.85 -17.32
C ALA A 224 -17.67 6.98 -18.01
N ARG A 225 -18.00 5.79 -17.47
CA ARG A 225 -19.03 4.91 -18.03
C ARG A 225 -20.44 5.38 -17.72
N ASN A 226 -20.69 5.76 -16.46
CA ASN A 226 -22.06 5.96 -15.95
C ASN A 226 -22.45 7.45 -15.85
N GLY A 227 -21.48 8.35 -15.97
CA GLY A 227 -21.63 9.73 -15.55
C GLY A 227 -21.66 9.85 -14.01
N ALA A 228 -21.79 11.08 -13.55
CA ALA A 228 -22.01 11.46 -12.16
C ALA A 228 -22.75 12.81 -12.13
N PRO A 229 -23.22 13.30 -10.97
CA PRO A 229 -23.79 14.64 -10.87
C PRO A 229 -22.90 15.72 -11.53
N GLY A 230 -23.40 16.33 -12.62
CA GLY A 230 -22.67 17.33 -13.41
C GLY A 230 -21.62 16.77 -14.39
N ILE A 231 -21.34 15.47 -14.38
CA ILE A 231 -20.37 14.82 -15.25
C ILE A 231 -21.13 13.89 -16.22
N PRO A 232 -21.28 14.24 -17.51
CA PRO A 232 -21.90 13.36 -18.47
C PRO A 232 -21.03 12.10 -18.71
N PRO A 233 -21.64 10.96 -19.08
CA PRO A 233 -20.89 9.79 -19.53
C PRO A 233 -19.97 10.14 -20.71
N ALA A 234 -18.78 9.53 -20.78
CA ALA A 234 -17.80 9.78 -21.83
C ALA A 234 -18.34 9.45 -23.24
N ALA A 235 -19.29 8.52 -23.36
CA ALA A 235 -19.98 8.23 -24.61
C ALA A 235 -20.85 9.41 -25.10
N SER A 236 -21.39 10.23 -24.19
CA SER A 236 -22.15 11.44 -24.56
C SER A 236 -21.22 12.56 -25.00
N LEU A 237 -20.14 12.83 -24.25
CA LEU A 237 -19.11 13.80 -24.62
C LEU A 237 -18.56 13.55 -26.05
N ARG A 238 -18.28 12.28 -26.36
CA ARG A 238 -17.82 11.88 -27.71
C ARG A 238 -18.85 12.10 -28.81
N ARG A 239 -20.13 11.80 -28.57
CA ARG A 239 -21.21 11.97 -29.56
C ARG A 239 -21.50 13.44 -29.86
N GLU A 240 -21.44 14.28 -28.83
CA GLU A 240 -21.77 15.70 -28.93
C GLU A 240 -20.58 16.55 -29.37
N GLY A 241 -19.36 15.99 -29.39
CA GLY A 241 -18.14 16.73 -29.68
C GLY A 241 -17.80 17.77 -28.59
N THR A 242 -18.41 17.64 -27.41
CA THR A 242 -18.25 18.56 -26.29
C THR A 242 -17.13 18.10 -25.37
N GLY A 243 -16.24 19.02 -25.01
CA GLY A 243 -15.22 18.79 -23.99
C GLY A 243 -15.77 19.07 -22.58
N LEU A 244 -15.32 18.31 -21.60
CA LEU A 244 -15.53 18.58 -20.18
C LEU A 244 -14.24 19.16 -19.59
N ARG A 245 -14.29 20.38 -19.09
CA ARG A 245 -13.20 20.99 -18.32
C ARG A 245 -13.58 21.02 -16.85
N LEU A 246 -12.75 20.43 -15.98
CA LEU A 246 -12.94 20.41 -14.53
C LEU A 246 -11.77 21.08 -13.83
N ARG A 247 -12.06 21.95 -12.86
CA ARG A 247 -11.04 22.50 -11.97
C ARG A 247 -10.88 21.62 -10.73
N LEU A 248 -9.64 21.26 -10.40
CA LEU A 248 -9.27 20.53 -9.19
C LEU A 248 -8.59 21.50 -8.24
N ARG A 249 -9.08 21.60 -7.00
CA ARG A 249 -8.45 22.41 -5.95
C ARG A 249 -7.17 21.72 -5.46
N VAL A 250 -6.09 21.89 -6.20
CA VAL A 250 -4.80 21.23 -6.01
C VAL A 250 -3.71 22.23 -6.43
N PRO A 251 -2.66 22.44 -5.61
CA PRO A 251 -1.51 23.25 -6.01
C PRO A 251 -0.90 22.74 -7.31
N ALA A 252 -0.52 23.63 -8.22
CA ALA A 252 0.04 23.24 -9.52
C ALA A 252 1.36 22.45 -9.40
N ASP A 253 2.08 22.66 -8.30
CA ASP A 253 3.33 22.01 -7.93
C ASP A 253 3.13 20.90 -6.86
N ALA A 254 1.93 20.33 -6.77
CA ALA A 254 1.67 19.17 -5.93
C ALA A 254 2.47 17.94 -6.43
N GLU A 255 3.06 17.20 -5.50
CA GLU A 255 3.84 16.00 -5.79
C GLU A 255 3.50 14.87 -4.82
N PHE A 256 3.78 13.62 -5.23
CA PHE A 256 3.50 12.43 -4.45
C PHE A 256 4.67 11.46 -4.44
N ASN A 257 4.93 10.86 -3.27
CA ASN A 257 5.93 9.82 -3.18
C ASN A 257 5.33 8.48 -3.64
N ILE A 258 5.48 8.16 -4.93
CA ILE A 258 4.98 6.91 -5.53
C ILE A 258 6.14 5.95 -5.73
N VAL A 259 6.02 4.74 -5.17
CA VAL A 259 7.07 3.73 -5.17
C VAL A 259 6.61 2.50 -5.95
N PRO A 260 7.39 2.01 -6.94
CA PRO A 260 7.07 0.76 -7.59
C PRO A 260 7.07 -0.41 -6.61
N ASP A 261 6.04 -1.25 -6.69
CA ASP A 261 5.83 -2.42 -5.83
C ASP A 261 7.00 -3.40 -5.84
N GLY A 262 7.64 -3.60 -6.99
CA GLY A 262 8.85 -4.41 -7.11
C GLY A 262 10.00 -3.89 -6.23
N HIS A 263 10.29 -2.59 -6.31
CA HIS A 263 11.33 -1.95 -5.49
C HIS A 263 10.93 -1.97 -4.00
N ALA A 264 9.70 -1.58 -3.67
CA ALA A 264 9.22 -1.56 -2.30
C ALA A 264 9.29 -2.95 -1.65
N THR A 265 8.84 -3.99 -2.37
CA THR A 265 8.86 -5.39 -1.87
C THR A 265 10.28 -5.85 -1.63
N GLU A 266 11.20 -5.61 -2.57
CA GLU A 266 12.60 -6.04 -2.43
C GLU A 266 13.28 -5.31 -1.26
N ALA A 267 13.11 -4.00 -1.15
CA ALA A 267 13.65 -3.21 -0.03
C ALA A 267 13.15 -3.73 1.32
N MET A 268 11.83 -3.93 1.44
CA MET A 268 11.21 -4.43 2.66
C MET A 268 11.71 -5.83 3.03
N LEU A 269 11.88 -6.74 2.06
CA LEU A 269 12.43 -8.07 2.30
C LEU A 269 13.87 -8.00 2.80
N ARG A 270 14.74 -7.16 2.20
CA ARG A 270 16.12 -7.00 2.66
C ARG A 270 16.18 -6.47 4.09
N ILE A 271 15.45 -5.40 4.39
CA ILE A 271 15.47 -4.75 5.70
C ILE A 271 14.84 -5.65 6.78
N GLY A 272 13.67 -6.22 6.49
CA GLY A 272 12.89 -7.02 7.42
C GLY A 272 13.38 -8.46 7.59
N HIS A 273 14.24 -8.95 6.70
CA HIS A 273 14.75 -10.32 6.75
C HIS A 273 16.28 -10.45 6.80
N ASP A 274 17.01 -9.73 5.94
CA ASP A 274 18.42 -10.03 5.67
C ASP A 274 19.38 -9.31 6.58
N THR A 275 19.01 -8.12 7.04
CA THR A 275 19.86 -7.38 7.95
C THR A 275 19.76 -7.98 9.35
N ALA A 276 20.90 -8.46 9.86
CA ALA A 276 21.04 -8.87 11.25
C ALA A 276 20.63 -7.71 12.18
N GLU A 277 20.00 -8.06 13.31
CA GLU A 277 19.66 -7.07 14.33
C GLU A 277 20.78 -6.97 15.35
N ASP A 278 21.48 -5.83 15.36
CA ASP A 278 22.45 -5.48 16.38
C ASP A 278 21.71 -4.98 17.65
N GLY A 279 21.07 -5.89 18.38
CA GLY A 279 20.42 -5.62 19.66
C GLY A 279 18.94 -5.20 19.60
N GLY A 280 18.29 -5.15 20.78
CA GLY A 280 16.88 -4.77 20.93
C GLY A 280 16.60 -3.30 20.61
N GLY A 281 15.34 -2.96 20.31
CA GLY A 281 14.92 -1.60 20.00
C GLY A 281 14.12 -1.49 18.70
N VAL A 282 13.73 -0.25 18.36
CA VAL A 282 12.98 0.05 17.13
C VAL A 282 13.89 0.65 16.09
N ARG A 283 13.83 0.08 14.89
CA ARG A 283 14.46 0.63 13.69
C ARG A 283 13.38 0.98 12.69
N THR A 284 13.39 2.20 12.20
CA THR A 284 12.41 2.66 11.22
C THR A 284 13.12 2.94 9.91
N CYS A 285 12.52 2.47 8.81
CA CYS A 285 13.00 2.70 7.47
C CYS A 285 11.88 3.27 6.59
N HIS A 286 12.16 4.38 5.90
CA HIS A 286 11.28 4.94 4.89
C HIS A 286 11.50 4.23 3.55
N ILE A 287 10.46 3.57 3.04
CA ILE A 287 10.48 2.88 1.74
C ILE A 287 9.86 3.81 0.71
N VAL A 288 10.65 4.78 0.27
CA VAL A 288 10.21 5.93 -0.52
C VAL A 288 11.01 6.05 -1.80
N HIS A 289 10.41 6.66 -2.82
CA HIS A 289 11.09 6.99 -4.06
C HIS A 289 12.03 8.20 -3.82
N PRO A 290 13.24 8.26 -4.40
CA PRO A 290 14.16 9.40 -4.23
C PRO A 290 13.70 10.68 -4.95
N ARG A 291 12.71 10.56 -5.83
CA ARG A 291 12.12 11.65 -6.61
C ARG A 291 10.62 11.65 -6.42
N GLU A 292 10.05 12.78 -6.11
CA GLU A 292 8.60 12.91 -6.03
C GLU A 292 7.97 12.85 -7.44
N THR A 293 6.73 12.37 -7.52
CA THR A 293 5.98 12.28 -8.78
C THR A 293 5.04 13.49 -8.88
N PRO A 294 5.22 14.39 -9.87
CA PRO A 294 4.35 15.54 -10.03
C PRO A 294 2.91 15.17 -10.34
N MET A 295 1.94 15.87 -9.74
CA MET A 295 0.51 15.72 -10.01
C MET A 295 0.19 15.87 -11.50
N ARG A 296 0.94 16.72 -12.21
CA ARG A 296 0.76 16.92 -13.66
C ARG A 296 0.90 15.63 -14.46
N LEU A 297 1.78 14.70 -14.07
CA LEU A 297 1.89 13.40 -14.74
C LEU A 297 0.67 12.51 -14.54
N ILE A 298 0.03 12.59 -13.36
CA ILE A 298 -1.23 11.88 -13.07
C ILE A 298 -2.34 12.45 -13.95
N VAL A 299 -2.43 13.77 -14.01
CA VAL A 299 -3.41 14.45 -14.86
C VAL A 299 -3.22 14.10 -16.33
N ASP A 300 -1.99 14.19 -16.84
CA ASP A 300 -1.69 13.88 -18.24
C ASP A 300 -2.03 12.42 -18.59
N ALA A 301 -1.83 11.49 -17.65
CA ALA A 301 -2.23 10.09 -17.83
C ALA A 301 -3.76 9.92 -17.90
N ILE A 302 -4.52 10.70 -17.12
CA ILE A 302 -5.99 10.70 -17.15
C ILE A 302 -6.50 11.32 -18.46
N GLU A 303 -6.02 12.50 -18.83
CA GLU A 303 -6.45 13.22 -20.04
C GLU A 303 -6.13 12.42 -21.30
N ALA A 304 -4.97 11.76 -21.36
CA ALA A 304 -4.59 10.89 -22.47
C ALA A 304 -5.54 9.70 -22.64
N HIS A 305 -6.08 9.16 -21.53
CA HIS A 305 -7.02 8.03 -21.56
C HIS A 305 -8.47 8.44 -21.80
N HIS A 306 -8.83 9.68 -21.45
CA HIS A 306 -10.19 10.21 -21.57
C HIS A 306 -10.26 11.41 -22.53
N PRO A 307 -10.26 11.17 -23.87
CA PRO A 307 -10.38 12.24 -24.85
C PRO A 307 -11.62 13.11 -24.59
N GLY A 308 -11.42 14.43 -24.58
CA GLY A 308 -12.46 15.41 -24.27
C GLY A 308 -12.51 15.82 -22.81
N LEU A 309 -11.76 15.20 -21.91
CA LEU A 309 -11.57 15.68 -20.54
C LEU A 309 -10.34 16.60 -20.46
N ALA A 310 -10.49 17.75 -19.79
CA ALA A 310 -9.40 18.62 -19.38
C ALA A 310 -9.50 18.88 -17.87
N LEU A 311 -8.38 18.74 -17.16
CA LEU A 311 -8.29 18.92 -15.72
C LEU A 311 -7.30 20.04 -15.39
N ASP A 312 -7.82 21.11 -14.80
CA ASP A 312 -7.06 22.30 -14.44
C ASP A 312 -6.80 22.28 -12.92
N CYS A 313 -5.54 22.24 -12.50
CA CYS A 313 -5.18 22.38 -11.08
C CYS A 313 -5.21 23.87 -10.70
N VAL A 314 -5.98 24.24 -9.69
CA VAL A 314 -6.18 25.61 -9.21
C VAL A 314 -6.04 25.70 -7.70
N ASP A 315 -5.57 26.84 -7.19
CA ASP A 315 -5.40 27.04 -5.74
C ASP A 315 -6.73 27.22 -5.00
N ALA A 316 -7.70 27.82 -5.67
CA ALA A 316 -9.03 28.11 -5.16
C ALA A 316 -10.10 27.72 -6.16
N LEU A 317 -11.24 27.28 -5.64
CA LEU A 317 -12.39 26.82 -6.42
C LEU A 317 -13.63 27.66 -6.09
N PRO A 318 -13.68 28.94 -6.50
CA PRO A 318 -14.86 29.77 -6.32
C PRO A 318 -15.99 29.24 -7.21
N ASP A 319 -17.20 29.24 -6.66
CA ASP A 319 -18.45 28.83 -7.32
C ASP A 319 -18.30 27.50 -8.09
N PRO A 320 -18.03 26.39 -7.37
CA PRO A 320 -17.78 25.12 -8.04
C PRO A 320 -19.00 24.69 -8.85
N THR A 321 -18.77 24.08 -10.00
CA THR A 321 -19.85 23.42 -10.75
C THR A 321 -20.34 22.18 -9.98
N PRO A 322 -21.51 21.62 -10.30
CA PRO A 322 -21.94 20.34 -9.71
C PRO A 322 -20.92 19.21 -9.89
N ALA A 323 -20.23 19.18 -11.04
CA ALA A 323 -19.17 18.22 -11.32
C ALA A 323 -17.97 18.39 -10.38
N GLU A 324 -17.51 19.64 -10.21
CA GLU A 324 -16.36 19.94 -9.36
C GLU A 324 -16.66 19.67 -7.88
N ARG A 325 -17.89 19.95 -7.42
CA ARG A 325 -18.35 19.54 -6.08
C ARG A 325 -18.34 18.04 -5.91
N PHE A 326 -18.89 17.31 -6.89
CA PHE A 326 -18.91 15.85 -6.86
C PHE A 326 -17.48 15.28 -6.69
N VAL A 327 -16.51 15.78 -7.46
CA VAL A 327 -15.11 15.35 -7.34
C VAL A 327 -14.52 15.68 -5.97
N ALA A 328 -14.74 16.90 -5.45
CA ALA A 328 -14.24 17.32 -4.15
C ALA A 328 -14.79 16.46 -2.99
N ASP A 329 -16.06 16.09 -3.05
CA ASP A 329 -16.74 15.30 -2.02
C ASP A 329 -16.33 13.81 -2.03
N HIS A 330 -15.89 13.29 -3.19
CA HIS A 330 -15.57 11.86 -3.36
C HIS A 330 -14.07 11.54 -3.32
N LEU A 331 -13.19 12.55 -3.39
CA LEU A 331 -11.74 12.37 -3.28
C LEU A 331 -11.09 13.14 -2.11
N PRO A 332 -11.75 13.39 -0.96
CA PRO A 332 -11.21 14.27 0.08
C PRO A 332 -9.88 13.72 0.65
N GLY A 333 -9.79 12.40 0.82
CA GLY A 333 -8.57 11.76 1.31
C GLY A 333 -7.42 11.74 0.31
N PHE A 334 -7.67 11.85 -1.00
CA PHE A 334 -6.60 11.97 -2.00
C PHE A 334 -6.15 13.43 -2.12
N LEU A 335 -7.12 14.35 -2.23
CA LEU A 335 -6.86 15.78 -2.40
C LEU A 335 -6.18 16.43 -1.19
N SER A 336 -6.39 15.93 0.03
CA SER A 336 -5.71 16.45 1.22
C SER A 336 -4.20 16.32 1.15
N TYR A 337 -3.67 15.22 0.61
CA TYR A 337 -2.21 15.01 0.47
C TYR A 337 -1.58 15.88 -0.62
N CYS A 338 -2.36 16.41 -1.57
CA CYS A 338 -1.84 17.31 -2.61
C CYS A 338 -1.20 18.59 -2.06
N HIS A 339 -1.53 18.96 -0.82
CA HIS A 339 -1.00 20.15 -0.16
C HIS A 339 0.26 19.87 0.66
N HIS A 340 0.82 18.66 0.58
CA HIS A 340 2.03 18.29 1.32
C HIS A 340 3.27 18.44 0.43
N ARG A 341 4.32 19.05 0.96
CA ARG A 341 5.67 19.15 0.37
C ARG A 341 6.68 18.54 1.33
N ARG A 342 6.62 17.22 1.46
CA ARG A 342 7.47 16.46 2.37
C ARG A 342 8.60 15.81 1.61
N LEU A 343 9.79 15.89 2.19
CA LEU A 343 10.89 14.99 1.82
C LEU A 343 11.03 13.97 2.93
N TYR A 344 11.24 12.71 2.56
CA TYR A 344 11.39 11.63 3.52
C TYR A 344 12.85 11.21 3.57
N GLY A 345 13.50 11.40 4.73
CA GLY A 345 14.83 10.83 4.98
C GLY A 345 14.78 9.32 4.78
N ARG A 346 15.80 8.74 4.16
CA ARG A 346 15.84 7.31 3.77
C ARG A 346 17.22 6.69 3.94
N GLU A 347 18.07 7.32 4.74
CA GLU A 347 19.47 6.97 4.93
C GLU A 347 19.61 5.53 5.44
N ARG A 348 18.82 5.13 6.45
CA ARG A 348 18.85 3.75 6.96
C ARG A 348 18.28 2.77 5.95
N ALA A 349 17.22 3.14 5.22
CA ALA A 349 16.67 2.29 4.17
C ALA A 349 17.71 2.00 3.07
N VAL A 350 18.46 3.01 2.63
CA VAL A 350 19.53 2.86 1.63
C VAL A 350 20.67 1.99 2.19
N GLU A 351 21.13 2.29 3.40
CA GLU A 351 22.18 1.51 4.07
C GLU A 351 21.81 0.02 4.16
N ARG A 352 20.60 -0.29 4.64
CA ARG A 352 20.16 -1.66 4.93
C ARG A 352 19.74 -2.47 3.70
N THR A 353 19.48 -1.82 2.58
CA THR A 353 19.16 -2.52 1.32
C THR A 353 20.41 -2.93 0.54
N GLY A 354 21.61 -2.53 0.98
CA GLY A 354 22.87 -3.09 0.50
C GLY A 354 23.08 -2.94 -1.00
N GLY A 355 22.89 -1.72 -1.53
CA GLY A 355 23.09 -1.42 -2.96
C GLY A 355 21.93 -1.83 -3.87
N LEU A 356 20.71 -1.96 -3.34
CA LEU A 356 19.50 -2.00 -4.17
C LEU A 356 19.43 -0.70 -4.99
N PRO A 357 19.47 -0.74 -6.33
CA PRO A 357 19.40 0.48 -7.12
C PRO A 357 18.06 1.19 -6.93
N ASP A 358 18.11 2.51 -7.02
CA ASP A 358 16.89 3.31 -7.05
C ASP A 358 16.03 2.92 -8.26
N PRO A 359 14.70 2.91 -8.09
CA PRO A 359 13.79 2.65 -9.19
C PRO A 359 13.88 3.77 -10.24
N ALA A 360 13.51 3.45 -11.48
CA ALA A 360 13.33 4.47 -12.51
C ALA A 360 12.25 5.48 -12.07
N PRO A 361 12.38 6.77 -12.45
CA PRO A 361 11.34 7.75 -12.18
C PRO A 361 9.97 7.31 -12.69
N ILE A 362 8.93 7.61 -11.92
CA ILE A 362 7.55 7.34 -12.32
C ILE A 362 7.19 8.27 -13.48
N ASP A 363 6.87 7.68 -14.63
CA ASP A 363 6.42 8.39 -15.81
C ASP A 363 4.89 8.29 -16.01
N ARG A 364 4.38 9.02 -17.00
CA ARG A 364 2.96 9.03 -17.36
C ARG A 364 2.45 7.63 -17.73
N ASP A 365 3.25 6.84 -18.43
CA ASP A 365 2.82 5.54 -18.95
C ASP A 365 2.73 4.50 -17.82
N TYR A 366 3.64 4.54 -16.85
CA TYR A 366 3.55 3.80 -15.59
C TYR A 366 2.25 4.15 -14.85
N LEU A 367 1.96 5.45 -14.68
CA LEU A 367 0.73 5.91 -14.01
C LEU A 367 -0.53 5.44 -14.73
N ALA A 368 -0.56 5.53 -16.07
CA ALA A 368 -1.68 5.04 -16.87
C ALA A 368 -1.90 3.53 -16.66
N ARG A 369 -0.83 2.71 -16.75
CA ARG A 369 -0.93 1.26 -16.48
C ARG A 369 -1.37 0.96 -15.04
N ALA A 370 -0.83 1.68 -14.07
CA ALA A 370 -1.16 1.52 -12.66
C ALA A 370 -2.62 1.88 -12.34
N MET A 371 -3.16 2.92 -12.98
CA MET A 371 -4.58 3.27 -12.93
C MET A 371 -5.46 2.33 -13.76
N GLY A 372 -4.89 1.48 -14.61
CA GLY A 372 -5.67 0.54 -15.43
C GLY A 372 -6.12 1.06 -16.77
N PHE A 373 -5.51 2.12 -17.24
CA PHE A 373 -5.83 2.77 -18.52
C PHE A 373 -5.22 2.04 -19.73
N ALA A 374 -4.51 0.93 -19.52
CA ALA A 374 -3.99 0.09 -20.59
C ALA A 374 -5.13 -0.66 -21.30
N GLY A 375 -5.42 -0.26 -22.55
CA GLY A 375 -6.48 -0.88 -23.37
C GLY A 375 -7.10 0.02 -24.45
N ALA A 376 -6.76 1.32 -24.52
CA ALA A 376 -7.16 2.18 -25.62
C ALA A 376 -6.26 3.42 -25.68
N VAL A 377 -5.09 3.30 -26.32
CA VAL A 377 -4.44 4.46 -26.92
C VAL A 377 -4.40 4.15 -28.42
N PRO A 378 -5.18 4.83 -29.27
CA PRO A 378 -4.89 4.80 -30.69
C PRO A 378 -3.50 5.41 -30.84
N HIS A 379 -2.53 4.61 -31.26
CA HIS A 379 -1.27 5.19 -31.69
C HIS A 379 -1.57 6.16 -32.84
N ALA A 380 -1.06 7.39 -32.72
CA ALA A 380 -0.99 8.32 -33.84
C ALA A 380 -0.05 7.71 -34.89
N GLY A 381 -0.60 6.87 -35.77
CA GLY A 381 0.12 6.09 -36.77
C GLY A 381 -0.79 5.57 -37.87
N ASP A 382 -2.05 5.24 -37.57
CA ASP A 382 -3.03 4.85 -38.60
C ASP A 382 -3.75 6.07 -39.19
N ARG A 383 -2.99 6.90 -39.90
CA ARG A 383 -3.51 7.75 -40.98
C ARG A 383 -2.52 7.73 -42.14
N ALA A 384 -2.47 6.62 -42.86
CA ALA A 384 -2.08 6.63 -44.26
C ALA A 384 -2.66 5.40 -44.95
N THR A 385 -3.10 5.62 -46.19
CA THR A 385 -3.52 4.66 -47.23
C THR A 385 -4.93 4.07 -47.13
N ALA A 386 -5.91 4.90 -47.50
CA ALA A 386 -6.99 4.47 -48.37
C ALA A 386 -7.39 5.67 -49.26
N ASP A 387 -6.60 5.89 -50.30
CA ASP A 387 -7.00 6.60 -51.53
C ASP A 387 -5.94 6.33 -52.60
N THR A 388 -6.21 5.30 -53.42
CA THR A 388 -6.03 5.19 -54.89
C THR A 388 -6.39 3.78 -55.32
#